data_AF-A0A6P0J254-F1
#
_entry.id   AF-A0A6P0J254-F1
#
_cell.length_a   1.000
_cell.length_b   1.000
_cell.length_c   1.000
_cell.angle_alpha   90.00
_cell.angle_beta   90.00
_cell.angle_gamma   90.00
#
_symmetry.space_group_name_H-M   'P 1'
#
loop_
_entity.id
_entity.type
_entity.pdbx_description
1 polymer ?
#
loop_
_entity_poly.entity_id
_entity_poly.type
_entity_poly.pdbx_seq_one_letter_code
_entity_poly.pdbx_strand_id
1 'polypeptide(L)' 'MEIDIDYLIQGYAQGYFLMADDTGNLGWYSSRERAIIPLDERFRYPKSLRRVLNQERFSV' A
#
# COMPACT_ATOMS: atom_id res chain seq x y z
N MET A 1 12.62 -14.41 12.29
CA MET A 1 11.46 -15.02 11.60
C MET A 1 11.95 -15.39 10.22
N GLU A 2 12.04 -16.68 9.90
CA GLU A 2 12.24 -17.10 8.52
C GLU A 2 10.94 -16.76 7.79
N ILE A 3 11.02 -15.95 6.74
CA ILE A 3 9.83 -15.53 5.99
C ILE A 3 9.47 -16.67 5.05
N ASP A 4 8.53 -17.49 5.46
CA ASP A 4 7.86 -18.44 4.58
C ASP A 4 6.98 -17.67 3.59
N ILE A 5 7.32 -17.77 2.30
CA ILE A 5 6.65 -17.08 1.21
C ILE A 5 5.20 -17.53 1.09
N ASP A 6 4.93 -18.82 1.26
CA ASP A 6 3.58 -19.36 1.14
C ASP A 6 2.70 -18.81 2.27
N TYR A 7 3.22 -18.78 3.49
CA TYR A 7 2.56 -18.16 4.64
C TYR A 7 2.26 -16.68 4.40
N LEU A 8 3.20 -15.93 3.82
CA LEU A 8 3.02 -14.51 3.50
C LEU A 8 1.91 -14.31 2.47
N ILE A 9 1.92 -15.07 1.37
CA ILE A 9 0.91 -15.00 0.32
C ILE A 9 -0.47 -15.32 0.88
N GLN A 10 -0.59 -16.36 1.72
CA GLN A 10 -1.87 -16.73 2.35
C GLN A 10 -2.41 -15.61 3.24
N GLY A 11 -1.56 -14.93 4.01
CA GLY A 11 -1.98 -13.80 4.84
C GLY A 11 -2.52 -12.63 4.02
N TYR A 12 -1.81 -12.24 2.95
CA TYR A 12 -2.29 -11.20 2.04
C TYR A 12 -3.58 -11.59 1.30
N ALA A 13 -3.72 -12.86 0.88
CA ALA A 13 -4.92 -13.35 0.21
C ALA A 13 -6.17 -13.30 1.11
N GLN A 14 -5.99 -13.48 2.42
CA GLN A 14 -7.05 -13.31 3.43
C GLN A 14 -7.30 -11.83 3.79
N GLY A 15 -6.53 -10.91 3.21
CA GLY A 15 -6.63 -9.48 3.43
C GLY A 15 -5.90 -8.99 4.68
N TYR A 16 -5.04 -9.79 5.30
CA TYR A 16 -4.14 -9.27 6.31
C TYR A 16 -2.97 -8.52 5.65
N PHE A 17 -2.30 -7.65 6.41
CA PHE A 17 -1.05 -7.03 6.01
C PHE A 17 -0.06 -7.05 7.17
N LEU A 18 1.23 -7.24 6.85
CA LEU A 18 2.28 -7.14 7.86
C LEU A 18 2.63 -5.68 8.12
N MET A 19 2.73 -5.33 9.38
CA MET A 19 3.20 -4.03 9.84
C MET A 19 4.05 -4.23 11.09
N ALA A 20 5.08 -3.40 11.26
CA ALA A 20 5.81 -3.37 12.52
C ALA A 20 5.08 -2.44 13.50
N ASP A 21 4.99 -2.86 14.77
CA ASP A 21 4.53 -1.98 15.83
C ASP A 21 5.59 -0.91 16.19
N ASP A 22 5.27 -0.09 17.19
CA ASP A 22 6.16 0.98 17.70
C ASP A 22 7.47 0.46 18.30
N THR A 23 7.51 -0.82 18.71
CA THR A 23 8.71 -1.50 19.19
C THR A 23 9.51 -2.19 18.09
N GLY A 24 9.02 -2.13 16.84
CA GLY A 24 9.66 -2.76 15.67
C GLY A 24 9.31 -4.23 15.49
N ASN A 25 8.36 -4.78 16.26
CA ASN A 25 7.94 -6.17 16.13
C ASN A 25 6.92 -6.32 15.01
N LEU A 26 7.15 -7.31 14.14
CA LEU A 26 6.29 -7.57 12.99
C LEU A 26 5.04 -8.36 13.40
N GLY A 27 3.87 -7.87 13.00
CA GLY A 27 2.59 -8.52 13.25
C GLY A 27 1.66 -8.46 12.05
N TRP A 28 0.63 -9.33 12.04
CA TRP A 28 -0.46 -9.29 11.07
C TRP A 28 -1.58 -8.38 11.54
N TYR A 29 -2.03 -7.49 10.66
CA TYR A 29 -3.09 -6.54 10.91
C TYR A 29 -4.18 -6.64 9.86
N SER A 30 -5.38 -6.19 10.23
CA SER A 30 -6.49 -6.00 9.31
C SER A 30 -7.29 -4.77 9.74
N SER A 31 -8.03 -4.17 8.82
CA SER A 31 -8.98 -3.12 9.12
C SER A 31 -10.40 -3.61 8.87
N ARG A 32 -11.34 -3.22 9.73
CA ARG A 32 -12.78 -3.47 9.54
C ARG A 32 -13.29 -2.80 8.27
N GLU A 33 -12.81 -1.59 7.98
CA GLU A 33 -13.09 -0.86 6.74
C GLU A 33 -11.78 -0.63 5.98
N ARG A 34 -11.74 -1.06 4.72
CA ARG A 34 -10.52 -0.98 3.91
C ARG A 34 -10.46 0.33 3.15
N ALA A 35 -9.34 1.04 3.30
CA ALA A 35 -9.02 2.16 2.42
C ALA A 35 -8.59 1.61 1.05
N ILE A 36 -9.36 1.92 0.01
CA ILE A 36 -9.07 1.52 -1.38
C ILE A 36 -8.84 2.78 -2.21
N ILE A 37 -7.75 2.79 -2.97
CA ILE A 37 -7.44 3.85 -3.93
C ILE A 37 -7.81 3.31 -5.32
N PRO A 38 -8.81 3.87 -6.01
CA PRO A 38 -9.10 3.47 -7.38
C PRO A 38 -7.94 3.90 -8.30
N LEU A 39 -7.59 3.06 -9.28
CA LEU A 39 -6.51 3.32 -10.25
C LEU A 39 -7.04 3.70 -11.65
N ASP A 40 -8.36 3.77 -11.80
CA ASP A 40 -9.05 4.22 -13.02
C ASP A 40 -9.27 5.75 -13.02
N GLU A 41 -10.19 6.26 -13.85
CA GLU A 41 -10.52 7.69 -13.90
C GLU A 41 -11.02 8.30 -12.57
N ARG A 42 -11.32 7.49 -11.55
CA ARG A 42 -11.70 7.97 -10.22
C ARG A 42 -10.50 8.42 -9.39
N PHE A 43 -9.27 8.08 -9.78
CA PHE A 43 -8.07 8.58 -9.11
C PHE A 43 -7.94 10.10 -9.34
N ARG A 44 -8.11 10.88 -8.28
CA ARG A 44 -8.02 12.34 -8.34
C ARG A 44 -6.73 12.83 -7.70
N TYR A 45 -5.99 13.66 -8.44
CA TYR A 45 -4.82 14.36 -7.93
C TYR A 45 -5.00 15.88 -8.06
N PRO A 46 -4.46 16.70 -7.13
CA PRO A 46 -4.61 18.15 -7.17
C PRO A 46 -4.02 18.79 -8.43
N LYS A 47 -4.62 19.91 -8.87
CA LYS A 47 -4.14 20.69 -10.04
C LYS A 47 -2.68 21.12 -9.91
N SER A 48 -2.23 21.43 -8.69
CA SER A 48 -0.83 21.76 -8.40
C SER A 48 0.12 20.61 -8.71
N LEU A 49 -0.24 19.37 -8.35
CA LEU A 49 0.54 18.17 -8.66
C LEU A 49 0.56 17.92 -10.17
N ARG A 50 -0.56 18.09 -10.86
CA ARG A 50 -0.65 17.95 -12.33
C ARG A 50 0.39 18.79 -13.07
N ARG A 51 0.58 20.04 -12.64
CA ARG A 51 1.55 20.94 -13.27
C ARG A 51 2.98 20.41 -13.17
N VAL A 52 3.35 19.83 -12.03
CA VAL A 52 4.70 19.28 -11.79
C VAL A 52 4.90 17.98 -12.57
N LEU A 53 3.91 17.09 -12.58
CA LEU A 53 3.97 15.84 -13.33
C LEU A 53 4.14 16.06 -14.83
N ASN A 54 3.40 17.02 -15.40
CA ASN A 54 3.49 17.38 -16.82
C ASN A 54 4.86 17.97 -17.25
N GLN A 55 5.75 18.28 -16.31
CA GLN A 55 7.10 18.74 -16.63
C GLN A 55 8.08 17.58 -16.86
N GLU A 56 7.65 16.33 -16.65
CA GLU A 56 8.45 15.12 -16.91
C GLU A 56 9.84 15.14 -16.22
N ARG A 57 9.90 15.76 -15.03
CA ARG A 57 11.15 15.97 -14.27
C ARG A 57 11.69 14.71 -13.60
N PHE A 58 10.90 13.65 -13.54
CA PHE A 58 11.18 12.42 -12.81
C PHE A 58 11.06 11.22 -13.73
N SER A 59 11.84 10.17 -13.43
CA SER A 59 11.67 8.83 -14.01
C SER A 59 11.27 7.88 -12.89
N VAL A 60 10.37 6.93 -13.21
CA VAL A 60 9.80 5.95 -12.28
C VAL A 60 9.93 4.58 -12.90
#